data_AF-A0A7W3VHK8-F1
#
_entry.id   AF-A0A7W3VHK8-F1
#
_cell.length_a   1.000
_cell.length_b   1.000
_cell.length_c   1.000
_cell.angle_alpha   90.00
_cell.angle_beta   90.00
_cell.angle_gamma   90.00
#
_symmetry.space_group_name_H-M   'P 1'
#
loop_
_entity.id
_entity.type
_entity.pdbx_description
1 polymer ?
#
loop_
_entity_poly.entity_id
_entity_poly.type
_entity_poly.pdbx_seq_one_letter_code
_entity_poly.pdbx_strand_id
1 'polypeptide(L)'
;MENEPDYQIFFFVIFSTIWLGNICYSPVHKHLQSKKVFYTLLILSIVGVIYACFKIEIGWEHKRIMGILSPLYLFFYLLLYKLANAIALKKYKRPIYFSCRVSRFLELKEAEESTGLEFLLQMAILVTSSILWVAIIEYVKSFVVL
;
A
#
# COMPACT_ATOMS: atom_id res chain seq x y z
N MET A 1 18.08 -16.39 24.06
CA MET A 1 17.24 -16.12 22.88
C MET A 1 18.04 -15.20 21.99
N GLU A 2 18.51 -15.70 20.86
CA GLU A 2 19.16 -14.84 19.86
C GLU A 2 18.15 -13.77 19.44
N ASN A 3 18.54 -12.49 19.54
CA ASN A 3 17.80 -11.38 18.99
C ASN A 3 17.90 -11.47 17.46
N GLU A 4 17.09 -12.35 16.86
CA GLU A 4 16.88 -12.28 15.42
C GLU A 4 16.43 -10.85 15.09
N PRO A 5 17.08 -10.18 14.12
CA PRO A 5 16.66 -8.85 13.72
C PRO A 5 15.18 -8.88 13.41
N ASP A 6 14.44 -7.88 13.89
CA ASP A 6 13.00 -7.78 13.70
C ASP A 6 12.71 -7.32 12.25
N TYR A 7 13.10 -8.16 11.28
CA TYR A 7 12.95 -7.93 9.84
C TYR A 7 11.50 -7.60 9.47
N GLN A 8 10.56 -8.01 10.32
CA GLN A 8 9.13 -7.72 10.23
C GLN A 8 8.83 -6.23 10.42
N ILE A 9 9.52 -5.55 11.35
CA ILE A 9 9.46 -4.09 11.50
C ILE A 9 10.09 -3.41 10.29
N PHE A 10 11.20 -3.94 9.79
CA PHE A 10 11.87 -3.39 8.61
C PHE A 10 10.98 -3.43 7.36
N PHE A 11 10.33 -4.56 7.09
CA PHE A 11 9.34 -4.67 6.00
C PHE A 11 8.16 -3.72 6.20
N PHE A 12 7.61 -3.66 7.41
CA PHE A 12 6.53 -2.73 7.73
C PHE A 12 6.92 -1.28 7.42
N VAL A 13 8.12 -0.85 7.82
CA VAL A 13 8.62 0.50 7.55
C VAL A 13 8.80 0.76 6.06
N ILE A 14 9.39 -0.17 5.29
CA ILE A 14 9.58 -0.01 3.85
C ILE A 14 8.23 0.14 3.14
N PHE A 15 7.30 -0.78 3.39
CA PHE A 15 6.01 -0.78 2.71
C PHE A 15 5.15 0.42 3.12
N SER A 16 5.19 0.81 4.39
CA SER A 16 4.52 2.02 4.88
C SER A 16 5.13 3.30 4.30
N THR A 17 6.44 3.33 4.04
CA THR A 17 7.11 4.48 3.43
C THR A 17 6.75 4.64 1.96
N ILE A 18 6.67 3.54 1.20
CA ILE A 18 6.18 3.56 -0.19
C ILE A 18 4.74 4.07 -0.23
N TRP A 19 3.93 3.65 0.74
CA TRP A 19 2.55 4.08 0.88
C TRP A 19 2.43 5.58 1.21
N LEU A 20 3.12 6.05 2.27
CA LEU A 20 3.15 7.46 2.67
C LEU A 20 3.70 8.35 1.56
N GLY A 21 4.76 7.91 0.87
CA GLY A 21 5.36 8.65 -0.23
C GLY A 21 4.38 8.90 -1.38
N ASN A 22 3.60 7.89 -1.78
CA ASN A 22 2.61 8.04 -2.85
C ASN A 22 1.47 8.98 -2.47
N ILE A 23 1.02 8.97 -1.21
CA ILE A 23 -0.08 9.82 -0.74
C ILE A 23 0.37 11.27 -0.53
N CYS A 24 1.59 11.46 -0.03
CA CYS A 24 2.10 12.76 0.39
C CYS A 24 2.96 13.46 -0.67
N TYR A 25 3.29 12.80 -1.79
CA TYR A 25 4.16 13.41 -2.80
C TYR A 25 3.83 12.94 -4.22
N SER A 26 3.24 13.84 -5.03
CA SER A 26 2.80 13.53 -6.41
C SER A 26 3.92 13.00 -7.33
N PRO A 27 5.19 13.42 -7.20
CA PRO A 27 6.27 12.82 -7.99
C PRO A 27 6.51 11.33 -7.71
N VAL A 28 6.30 10.86 -6.47
CA VAL A 28 6.41 9.42 -6.15
C VAL A 28 5.25 8.65 -6.79
N HIS A 29 4.05 9.23 -6.78
CA HIS A 29 2.90 8.69 -7.51
C HIS A 29 3.15 8.59 -9.02
N LYS A 30 3.82 9.57 -9.62
CA LYS A 30 4.21 9.53 -11.03
C LYS A 30 5.14 8.34 -11.34
N HIS A 31 6.01 7.97 -10.40
CA HIS A 31 6.83 6.76 -10.56
C HIS A 31 5.99 5.49 -10.52
N LEU A 32 4.93 5.45 -9.69
CA LEU A 32 4.01 4.32 -9.63
C LEU A 32 3.18 4.13 -10.92
N GLN A 33 2.98 5.19 -11.72
CA GLN A 33 2.34 5.07 -13.04
C GLN A 33 3.20 4.31 -14.06
N SER A 34 4.53 4.23 -13.85
CA SER A 34 5.39 3.42 -14.70
C SER A 34 5.03 1.94 -14.57
N LYS A 35 4.71 1.30 -15.70
CA LYS A 35 4.38 -0.14 -15.75
C LYS A 35 5.46 -0.97 -15.06
N LYS A 36 6.74 -0.65 -15.30
CA LYS A 36 7.87 -1.38 -14.71
C LYS A 36 7.84 -1.31 -13.18
N VAL A 37 7.72 -0.11 -12.61
CA VAL A 37 7.69 0.11 -11.16
C VAL A 37 6.47 -0.56 -10.54
N PHE A 38 5.28 -0.38 -11.13
CA PHE A 38 4.05 -0.99 -10.64
C PHE A 38 4.15 -2.52 -10.58
N TYR A 39 4.57 -3.17 -11.66
CA TYR A 39 4.68 -4.63 -11.68
C TYR A 39 5.80 -5.15 -10.79
N THR A 40 6.93 -4.44 -10.66
CA THR A 40 7.98 -4.81 -9.70
C THR A 40 7.45 -4.78 -8.28
N LEU A 41 6.75 -3.71 -7.86
CA LEU A 41 6.15 -3.63 -6.53
C LEU A 41 5.08 -4.68 -6.30
N LEU A 42 4.26 -4.98 -7.33
CA LEU A 42 3.24 -6.01 -7.26
C LEU A 42 3.86 -7.39 -7.05
N ILE A 43 4.88 -7.75 -7.85
CA ILE A 43 5.61 -9.02 -7.70
C ILE A 43 6.26 -9.12 -6.32
N LEU A 44 6.92 -8.05 -5.85
CA LEU A 44 7.51 -8.00 -4.52
C LEU A 44 6.47 -8.22 -3.41
N SER A 45 5.29 -7.60 -3.54
CA SER A 45 4.21 -7.79 -2.56
C SER A 45 3.73 -9.25 -2.54
N ILE A 46 3.53 -9.88 -3.71
CA ILE A 46 3.08 -11.28 -3.81
C ILE A 46 4.12 -12.23 -3.22
N VAL A 47 5.40 -12.06 -3.58
CA VAL A 47 6.50 -12.88 -3.04
C VAL A 47 6.57 -12.71 -1.52
N GLY A 48 6.41 -11.49 -1.00
CA GLY A 48 6.36 -11.22 0.43
C GLY A 48 5.19 -11.91 1.14
N VAL A 49 4.00 -11.92 0.54
CA VAL A 49 2.84 -12.64 1.10
C VAL A 49 3.10 -14.15 1.11
N ILE A 50 3.62 -14.72 0.03
CA ILE A 50 3.97 -16.15 -0.04
C ILE A 50 4.98 -16.50 1.05
N TYR A 51 6.03 -15.69 1.21
CA TYR A 51 7.01 -15.86 2.28
C TYR A 51 6.36 -15.83 3.66
N ALA A 52 5.45 -14.89 3.90
CA ALA A 52 4.73 -14.79 5.17
C ALA A 52 3.92 -16.06 5.48
N CYS A 53 3.24 -16.63 4.49
CA CYS A 53 2.48 -17.87 4.66
C CYS A 53 3.34 -19.07 5.10
N PHE A 54 4.60 -19.15 4.66
CA PHE A 54 5.52 -20.21 5.07
C PHE A 54 6.21 -19.96 6.42
N LYS A 55 6.16 -18.72 6.92
CA LYS A 55 6.84 -18.32 8.14
C LYS A 55 5.96 -18.17 9.35
N ILE A 56 4.66 -17.95 9.17
CA ILE A 56 3.73 -17.83 10.30
C ILE A 56 3.66 -19.18 11.04
N GLU A 57 3.88 -19.13 12.36
CA GLU A 57 3.80 -20.29 13.25
C GLU A 57 2.79 -20.03 14.37
N ILE A 58 2.25 -21.11 14.92
CA ILE A 58 1.33 -21.07 16.08
C ILE A 58 2.03 -20.44 17.28
N GLY A 59 1.28 -19.62 18.04
CA GLY A 59 1.78 -18.94 19.23
C GLY A 59 2.49 -17.61 18.96
N TRP A 60 2.52 -17.14 17.70
CA TRP A 60 3.08 -15.83 17.38
C TRP A 60 2.26 -14.67 17.96
N GLU A 61 2.96 -13.69 18.53
CA GLU A 61 2.36 -12.44 19.00
C GLU A 61 1.77 -11.62 17.85
N HIS A 62 0.71 -10.87 18.15
CA HIS A 62 0.00 -10.02 17.18
C HIS A 62 0.93 -9.06 16.41
N LYS A 63 1.91 -8.45 17.08
CA LYS A 63 2.88 -7.54 16.45
C LYS A 63 3.70 -8.23 15.36
N ARG A 64 4.07 -9.50 15.56
CA ARG A 64 4.82 -10.29 14.57
C ARG A 64 3.96 -10.62 13.35
N ILE A 65 2.71 -11.00 13.59
CA ILE A 65 1.72 -11.26 12.53
C ILE A 65 1.49 -9.99 11.70
N MET A 66 1.37 -8.81 12.32
CA MET A 66 1.25 -7.55 11.61
C MET A 66 2.46 -7.27 10.70
N GLY A 67 3.67 -7.41 11.23
CA GLY A 67 4.88 -7.11 10.47
C GLY A 67 5.11 -8.08 9.30
N ILE A 68 4.97 -9.38 9.53
CA ILE A 68 5.14 -10.40 8.48
C ILE A 68 4.09 -10.27 7.37
N LEU A 69 2.86 -9.85 7.70
CA LEU A 69 1.76 -9.64 6.74
C LEU A 69 1.73 -8.23 6.15
N SER A 70 2.67 -7.34 6.47
CA SER A 70 2.78 -6.02 5.85
C SER A 70 2.83 -6.00 4.31
N PRO A 71 3.35 -7.02 3.59
CA PRO A 71 3.25 -7.08 2.14
C PRO A 71 1.81 -7.11 1.60
N LEU A 72 0.84 -7.66 2.36
CA LEU A 72 -0.58 -7.62 1.99
C LEU A 72 -1.10 -6.19 1.89
N TYR A 73 -0.60 -5.30 2.75
CA TYR A 73 -1.02 -3.91 2.73
C TYR A 73 -0.63 -3.22 1.42
N LEU A 74 0.62 -3.41 0.97
CA LEU A 74 1.07 -2.94 -0.33
C LEU A 74 0.26 -3.59 -1.45
N PHE A 75 -0.01 -4.89 -1.38
CA PHE A 75 -0.79 -5.61 -2.39
C PHE A 75 -2.19 -5.01 -2.57
N PHE A 76 -2.95 -4.81 -1.48
CA PHE A 76 -4.28 -4.19 -1.56
C PHE A 76 -4.23 -2.77 -2.08
N TYR A 77 -3.25 -1.98 -1.62
CA TYR A 77 -3.03 -0.64 -2.13
C TYR A 77 -2.83 -0.62 -3.65
N LEU A 78 -1.97 -1.49 -4.20
CA LEU A 78 -1.68 -1.56 -5.63
C LEU A 78 -2.90 -2.00 -6.46
N LEU A 79 -3.69 -2.96 -5.96
CA LEU A 79 -4.92 -3.39 -6.62
C LEU A 79 -5.97 -2.26 -6.69
N LEU A 80 -6.22 -1.61 -5.55
CA LEU A 80 -7.17 -0.50 -5.48
C LEU A 80 -6.69 0.71 -6.28
N TYR A 81 -5.39 0.99 -6.28
CA TYR A 81 -4.79 2.02 -7.15
C TYR A 81 -5.04 1.71 -8.63
N LYS A 82 -4.85 0.46 -9.07
CA LYS A 82 -5.09 0.08 -10.46
C LYS A 82 -6.56 0.29 -10.84
N LEU A 83 -7.48 -0.05 -9.94
CA LEU A 83 -8.91 0.17 -10.13
C LEU A 83 -9.26 1.66 -10.24
N ALA A 84 -8.77 2.48 -9.30
CA ALA A 84 -8.98 3.91 -9.32
C ALA A 84 -8.40 4.57 -10.57
N ASN A 85 -7.22 4.15 -11.01
CA ASN A 85 -6.62 4.63 -12.24
C ASN A 85 -7.45 4.25 -13.48
N ALA A 86 -8.07 3.07 -13.50
CA ALA A 86 -8.99 2.69 -14.58
C ALA A 86 -10.26 3.57 -14.59
N ILE A 87 -10.81 3.90 -13.42
CA ILE A 87 -11.94 4.83 -13.27
C ILE A 87 -11.56 6.22 -13.79
N ALA A 88 -10.40 6.74 -13.39
CA ALA A 88 -9.89 8.04 -13.84
C ALA A 88 -9.65 8.06 -15.36
N LEU A 89 -9.03 7.02 -15.92
CA LEU A 89 -8.82 6.88 -17.37
C LEU A 89 -10.15 6.89 -18.13
N LYS A 90 -11.18 6.20 -17.62
CA LYS A 90 -12.50 6.17 -18.26
C LYS A 90 -13.20 7.54 -18.21
N LYS A 91 -13.08 8.27 -17.10
CA LYS A 91 -13.79 9.54 -16.89
C LYS A 91 -13.08 10.76 -17.46
N TYR A 92 -11.76 10.82 -17.29
CA TYR A 92 -10.94 12.00 -17.60
C TYR A 92 -9.98 11.80 -18.78
N LYS A 93 -9.92 10.58 -19.35
CA LYS A 93 -8.98 10.21 -20.43
C LYS A 93 -7.50 10.43 -20.08
N ARG A 94 -7.18 10.48 -18.78
CA ARG A 94 -5.83 10.60 -18.25
C ARG A 94 -5.64 9.73 -17.00
N PRO A 95 -4.40 9.40 -16.61
CA PRO A 95 -4.12 8.73 -15.35
C PRO A 95 -4.65 9.53 -14.15
N ILE A 96 -4.92 8.82 -13.05
CA ILE A 96 -5.31 9.45 -11.79
C ILE A 96 -4.17 10.33 -11.27
N TYR A 97 -4.50 11.55 -10.84
CA TYR A 97 -3.58 12.41 -10.11
C TYR A 97 -3.90 12.40 -8.62
N PHE A 98 -2.87 12.39 -7.80
CA PHE A 98 -3.01 12.51 -6.35
C PHE A 98 -2.72 13.95 -5.95
N SER A 99 -3.71 14.60 -5.34
CA SER A 99 -3.58 15.92 -4.73
C SER A 99 -3.18 15.77 -3.28
N CYS A 100 -2.00 16.24 -2.92
CA CYS A 100 -1.65 16.47 -1.52
C CYS A 100 -1.30 17.94 -1.28
N ARG A 101 -1.38 18.39 -0.02
CA ARG A 101 -1.01 19.76 0.38
C ARG A 101 0.44 20.10 0.05
N VAL A 102 1.35 19.13 0.17
CA VAL A 102 2.79 19.31 -0.11
C VAL A 102 3.01 19.59 -1.60
N SER A 103 2.36 18.84 -2.50
CA SER A 103 2.48 19.06 -3.94
C SER A 103 1.84 20.37 -4.40
N ARG A 104 0.77 20.84 -3.74
CA ARG A 104 0.22 22.18 -3.99
C ARG A 104 1.16 23.27 -3.50
N PHE A 105 1.81 23.08 -2.36
CA PHE A 105 2.83 24.01 -1.85
C PHE A 105 4.05 24.09 -2.79
N LEU A 106 4.37 23.01 -3.50
CA LEU A 106 5.43 22.94 -4.50
C LEU A 106 4.98 23.32 -5.92
N GLU A 107 3.77 23.87 -6.08
CA GLU A 107 3.20 24.34 -7.36
C GLU A 107 3.28 23.29 -8.50
N LEU A 108 3.09 22.02 -8.16
CA LEU A 108 3.07 20.95 -9.15
C LEU A 108 1.74 20.97 -9.91
N LYS A 109 1.79 21.22 -11.23
CA LYS A 109 0.62 21.26 -12.13
C LYS A 109 -0.34 20.07 -11.96
N GLU A 110 0.20 18.86 -11.75
CA GLU A 110 -0.61 17.64 -11.55
C GLU A 110 -1.48 17.70 -10.27
N ALA A 111 -1.02 18.39 -9.22
CA ALA A 111 -1.78 18.55 -7.98
C ALA A 111 -2.86 19.64 -8.08
N GLU A 112 -2.68 20.63 -8.96
CA GLU A 112 -3.69 21.64 -9.29
C GLU A 112 -4.80 21.07 -10.18
N GLU A 113 -4.45 20.16 -11.10
CA GLU A 113 -5.39 19.49 -11.99
C GLU A 113 -6.18 18.35 -11.32
N SER A 114 -5.82 18.00 -10.09
CA SER A 114 -6.53 16.95 -9.34
C SER A 114 -7.96 17.35 -9.04
N THR A 115 -8.89 16.46 -9.39
CA THR A 115 -10.32 16.67 -9.20
C THR A 115 -10.80 16.17 -7.84
N GLY A 116 -11.98 16.62 -7.40
CA GLY A 116 -12.61 16.12 -6.17
C GLY A 116 -12.88 14.61 -6.18
N LEU A 117 -13.16 14.00 -7.34
CA LEU A 117 -13.30 12.55 -7.45
C LEU A 117 -11.96 11.85 -7.21
N GLU A 118 -10.87 12.35 -7.77
CA GLU A 118 -9.54 11.75 -7.58
C GLU A 118 -9.11 11.82 -6.11
N PHE A 119 -9.45 12.91 -5.42
CA PHE A 119 -9.30 13.00 -3.97
C PHE A 119 -10.13 11.93 -3.22
N LEU A 120 -11.40 11.74 -3.58
CA LEU A 120 -12.24 10.69 -3.00
C LEU A 120 -11.69 9.29 -3.27
N LEU A 121 -11.19 9.03 -4.48
CA LEU A 121 -10.55 7.77 -4.84
C LEU A 121 -9.26 7.54 -4.03
N GLN A 122 -8.44 8.57 -3.85
CA GLN A 122 -7.24 8.51 -3.01
C GLN A 122 -7.59 8.16 -1.56
N MET A 123 -8.61 8.81 -0.99
CA MET A 123 -9.10 8.49 0.37
C MET A 123 -9.70 7.09 0.46
N ALA A 124 -10.46 6.67 -0.57
CA ALA A 124 -11.05 5.34 -0.63
C ALA A 124 -9.97 4.26 -0.69
N ILE A 125 -8.91 4.44 -1.50
CA ILE A 125 -7.76 3.53 -1.53
C ILE A 125 -7.13 3.44 -0.14
N LEU A 126 -6.87 4.58 0.50
CA LEU A 126 -6.23 4.66 1.82
C LEU A 126 -7.01 3.90 2.89
N VAL A 127 -8.30 4.19 3.02
CA VAL A 127 -9.16 3.59 4.05
C VAL A 127 -9.38 2.11 3.75
N THR A 128 -9.72 1.77 2.49
CA THR A 128 -10.08 0.40 2.12
C THR A 128 -8.88 -0.53 2.19
N SER A 129 -7.69 -0.12 1.73
CA SER A 129 -6.47 -0.95 1.85
C SER A 129 -6.12 -1.25 3.30
N SER A 130 -6.29 -0.26 4.19
CA SER A 130 -5.99 -0.41 5.62
C SER A 130 -7.00 -1.33 6.31
N ILE A 131 -8.30 -1.17 6.02
CA ILE A 131 -9.36 -2.04 6.55
C ILE A 131 -9.16 -3.49 6.09
N LEU A 132 -8.89 -3.72 4.80
CA LEU A 132 -8.67 -5.08 4.27
C LEU A 132 -7.46 -5.75 4.93
N TRP A 133 -6.38 -5.01 5.13
CA TRP A 133 -5.18 -5.51 5.79
C TRP A 133 -5.45 -5.90 7.25
N VAL A 134 -6.08 -5.00 8.03
CA VAL A 134 -6.43 -5.27 9.43
C VAL A 134 -7.40 -6.45 9.55
N ALA A 135 -8.41 -6.52 8.67
CA ALA A 135 -9.37 -7.61 8.67
C ALA A 135 -8.68 -8.99 8.48
N ILE A 136 -7.68 -9.06 7.59
CA ILE A 136 -6.93 -10.31 7.39
C ILE A 136 -5.99 -10.60 8.56
N ILE A 137 -5.37 -9.59 9.17
CA ILE A 137 -4.56 -9.81 10.38
C ILE A 137 -5.41 -10.41 11.50
N GLU A 138 -6.58 -9.84 11.78
CA GLU A 138 -7.48 -10.35 12.83
C GLU A 138 -7.99 -11.75 12.49
N TYR A 139 -8.31 -12.01 11.21
CA TYR A 139 -8.65 -13.34 10.74
C TYR A 139 -7.52 -14.34 11.01
N VAL A 140 -6.30 -14.06 10.55
CA VAL A 140 -5.13 -14.95 10.73
C VAL A 140 -4.81 -15.16 12.21
N LYS A 141 -4.85 -14.10 13.02
CA LYS A 141 -4.63 -14.18 14.47
C LYS A 141 -5.59 -15.17 15.13
N SER A 142 -6.86 -15.22 14.71
CA SER A 142 -7.83 -16.17 15.27
C SER A 142 -7.45 -17.64 15.06
N PHE A 143 -6.62 -17.96 14.06
CA PHE A 143 -6.12 -19.32 13.81
C PHE A 143 -4.75 -19.59 14.45
N VAL A 144 -3.94 -18.55 14.62
CA VAL A 144 -2.53 -18.67 15.04
C VAL A 144 -2.36 -18.62 16.56
N VAL A 145 -3.30 -17.99 17.28
CA VAL A 145 -3.27 -17.85 18.75
C VAL A 145 -4.00 -19.01 19.47
N LEU A 146 -4.54 -19.98 18.72
CA LEU A 146 -5.14 -21.21 19.26
C LEU A 146 -4.08 -22.19 19.77
#